data_AF-A0A537JCF0-F1
#
_entry.id   AF-A0A537JCF0-F1
#
_cell.length_a   1.000
_cell.length_b   1.000
_cell.length_c   1.000
_cell.angle_alpha   90.00
_cell.angle_beta   90.00
_cell.angle_gamma   90.00
#
_symmetry.space_group_name_H-M   'P 1'
#
loop_
_entity.id
_entity.type
_entity.pdbx_description
1 polymer ?
#
loop_
_entity_poly.entity_id
_entity_poly.type
_entity_poly.pdbx_seq_one_letter_code
_entity_poly.pdbx_strand_id
1 'polypeptide(L)'
;MQSSIRPDRWTRRDFLTLAGAYAASGGLGGVAALARRAEAQPSPVHLNFMVWSYGIETIQDNIKSFQQRNPTITVSLQDTSWFNYHDAMATKFASGDAPDVA
;
A
#
# COMPACT_ATOMS: atom_id res chain seq x y z
N MET A 1 -53.96 -32.64 -16.31
CA MET A 1 -52.79 -32.85 -15.43
C MET A 1 -51.99 -31.56 -15.44
N GLN A 2 -52.10 -30.74 -14.39
CA GLN A 2 -51.42 -29.45 -14.32
C GLN A 2 -50.87 -29.29 -12.90
N SER A 3 -49.59 -29.60 -12.75
CA SER A 3 -48.87 -29.51 -11.47
C SER A 3 -48.25 -28.12 -11.34
N SER A 4 -48.83 -27.34 -10.43
CA SER A 4 -48.41 -25.99 -10.02
C SER A 4 -47.04 -26.02 -9.34
N ILE A 5 -46.06 -25.30 -9.90
CA ILE A 5 -44.76 -25.06 -9.25
C ILE A 5 -44.95 -23.92 -8.25
N ARG A 6 -44.81 -24.22 -6.96
CA ARG A 6 -44.72 -23.21 -5.89
C ARG A 6 -43.26 -22.74 -5.80
N PRO A 7 -42.99 -21.43 -5.63
CA PRO A 7 -41.63 -20.96 -5.40
C PRO A 7 -41.17 -21.42 -4.02
N ASP A 8 -40.17 -22.30 -3.99
CA ASP A 8 -39.68 -22.94 -2.79
C ASP A 8 -38.90 -21.95 -1.91
N ARG A 9 -39.31 -21.80 -0.65
CA ARG A 9 -38.66 -20.92 0.33
C ARG A 9 -37.46 -21.68 0.91
N TRP A 10 -36.26 -21.24 0.56
CA TRP A 10 -35.02 -21.73 1.14
C TRP A 10 -35.11 -21.77 2.67
N THR A 11 -34.93 -22.94 3.28
CA THR A 11 -35.05 -23.06 4.73
C THR A 11 -33.71 -22.78 5.40
N ARG A 12 -33.75 -22.35 6.66
CA ARG A 12 -32.53 -22.13 7.46
C ARG A 12 -31.65 -23.38 7.56
N ARG A 13 -32.24 -24.57 7.41
CA ARG A 13 -31.53 -25.84 7.43
C ARG A 13 -30.70 -26.01 6.16
N ASP A 14 -31.24 -25.67 4.99
CA ASP A 14 -30.52 -25.72 3.71
C ASP A 14 -29.31 -24.78 3.70
N PHE A 15 -29.45 -23.59 4.30
CA PHE A 15 -28.35 -22.63 4.46
C PHE A 15 -27.23 -23.17 5.38
N LEU A 16 -27.60 -23.80 6.51
CA LEU A 16 -26.62 -24.34 7.45
C LEU A 16 -25.91 -25.58 6.90
N THR A 17 -26.59 -26.40 6.10
CA THR A 17 -25.96 -27.54 5.41
C THR A 17 -24.95 -27.08 4.36
N LEU A 18 -25.24 -26.00 3.62
CA LEU A 18 -24.29 -25.40 2.68
C LEU A 18 -23.08 -24.78 3.40
N ALA A 19 -23.30 -24.07 4.52
CA ALA A 19 -22.22 -23.48 5.31
C ALA A 19 -21.34 -24.52 6.02
N GLY A 20 -21.91 -25.64 6.46
CA GLY A 20 -21.18 -26.72 7.13
C GLY A 20 -20.28 -27.54 6.20
N ALA A 21 -20.64 -27.66 4.92
CA ALA A 21 -19.86 -28.43 3.95
C ALA A 21 -18.53 -27.77 3.53
N TYR A 22 -18.36 -26.45 3.73
CA TYR A 22 -17.11 -25.75 3.41
C TYR A 22 -16.05 -25.79 4.51
N ALA A 23 -16.41 -26.20 5.74
CA ALA A 23 -15.50 -26.20 6.89
C ALA A 23 -14.78 -27.55 7.12
N ALA A 24 -15.06 -28.58 6.32
CA ALA A 24 -14.65 -29.96 6.62
C ALA A 24 -13.76 -30.62 5.55
N SER A 25 -13.12 -29.85 4.67
CA SER A 25 -12.14 -30.37 3.70
C SER A 25 -10.84 -29.57 3.73
N GLY A 26 -9.90 -30.01 4.57
CA GLY A 26 -8.52 -29.49 4.70
C GLY A 26 -8.19 -29.18 6.16
N GLY A 27 -7.79 -30.11 7.02
CA GLY A 27 -6.64 -31.00 6.85
C GLY A 27 -5.38 -30.34 7.44
N LEU A 28 -5.07 -30.62 8.70
CA LEU A 28 -3.71 -30.63 9.30
C LEU A 28 -2.68 -29.60 8.78
N GLY A 29 -2.96 -28.29 8.83
CA GLY A 29 -2.03 -27.25 8.36
C GLY A 29 -1.80 -26.04 9.30
N GLY A 30 -2.41 -26.03 10.48
CA GLY A 30 -2.58 -24.82 11.31
C GLY A 30 -1.36 -24.30 12.09
N VAL A 31 -0.15 -24.87 11.92
CA VAL A 31 1.06 -24.42 12.65
C VAL A 31 2.16 -23.81 11.76
N ALA A 32 1.97 -23.71 10.44
CA ALA A 32 3.02 -23.21 9.53
C ALA A 32 2.84 -21.77 9.03
N ALA A 33 1.73 -21.08 9.35
CA ALA A 33 1.48 -19.73 8.85
C ALA A 33 2.18 -18.60 9.63
N LEU A 34 3.07 -18.94 10.58
CA LEU A 34 4.06 -18.02 11.14
C LEU A 34 5.43 -18.17 10.47
N ALA A 35 5.48 -18.72 9.24
CA ALA A 35 6.62 -18.49 8.38
C ALA A 35 6.76 -16.98 8.20
N ARG A 36 7.70 -16.38 8.96
CA ARG A 36 8.18 -15.04 8.70
C ARG A 36 8.46 -14.99 7.21
N ARG A 37 7.67 -14.18 6.50
CA ARG A 37 7.95 -13.83 5.11
C ARG A 37 9.42 -13.44 5.13
N ALA A 38 10.26 -14.20 4.43
CA ALA A 38 11.63 -13.79 4.24
C ALA A 38 11.54 -12.37 3.69
N GLU A 39 11.97 -11.38 4.48
CA GLU A 39 12.07 -10.02 4.02
C GLU A 39 13.03 -10.08 2.85
N ALA A 40 12.48 -10.00 1.64
CA ALA A 40 13.26 -9.76 0.46
C ALA A 40 14.14 -8.56 0.80
N GLN A 41 15.46 -8.72 0.66
CA GLN A 41 16.38 -7.61 0.86
C GLN A 41 15.81 -6.43 0.05
N PRO A 42 15.51 -5.28 0.69
CA PRO A 42 14.87 -4.18 0.01
C PRO A 42 15.73 -3.87 -1.22
N SER A 43 15.13 -3.85 -2.40
CA SER A 43 15.85 -3.37 -3.58
C SER A 43 16.20 -1.91 -3.37
N PRO A 44 17.31 -1.40 -3.92
CA PRO A 44 17.63 0.02 -3.84
C PRO A 44 16.43 0.87 -4.25
N VAL A 45 16.01 1.79 -3.37
CA VAL A 45 14.90 2.72 -3.60
C VAL A 45 15.46 4.12 -3.75
N HIS A 46 15.01 4.84 -4.77
CA HIS A 46 15.28 6.26 -4.95
C HIS A 46 14.00 7.04 -4.68
N LEU A 47 14.07 8.05 -3.82
CA LEU A 47 12.97 8.95 -3.49
C LEU A 47 13.25 10.36 -4.02
N ASN A 48 12.31 10.91 -4.76
CA ASN A 48 12.28 12.32 -5.14
C ASN A 48 11.51 13.11 -4.08
N PHE A 49 12.19 14.01 -3.39
CA PHE A 49 11.60 14.85 -2.35
C PHE A 49 11.64 16.32 -2.78
N MET A 50 10.48 16.95 -2.90
CA MET A 50 10.37 18.37 -3.21
C MET A 50 9.99 19.17 -1.97
N VAL A 51 10.57 20.35 -1.80
CA VAL A 51 10.24 21.28 -0.70
C VAL A 51 10.14 22.70 -1.23
N TRP A 52 9.52 23.60 -0.46
CA TRP A 52 9.76 25.02 -0.64
C TRP A 52 11.02 25.44 0.13
N SER A 53 11.78 26.42 -0.38
CA SER A 53 13.13 26.83 0.10
C SER A 53 13.14 27.41 1.52
N TYR A 54 12.88 26.57 2.53
CA TYR A 54 12.87 26.90 3.94
C TYR A 54 13.57 25.79 4.74
N GLY A 55 14.56 26.15 5.57
CA GLY A 55 15.26 25.20 6.42
C GLY A 55 16.05 24.12 5.65
N ILE A 56 16.56 24.45 4.45
CA ILE A 56 17.21 23.48 3.54
C ILE A 56 18.35 22.72 4.22
N GLU A 57 19.19 23.38 5.03
CA GLU A 57 20.29 22.73 5.75
C GLU A 57 19.76 21.65 6.72
N THR A 58 18.74 21.97 7.52
CA THR A 58 18.11 21.01 8.43
C THR A 58 17.47 19.85 7.68
N ILE A 59 16.85 20.12 6.52
CA ILE A 59 16.27 19.07 5.67
C ILE A 59 17.37 18.14 5.14
N GLN A 60 18.48 18.68 4.64
CA GLN A 60 19.62 17.89 4.17
C GLN A 60 20.25 17.05 5.28
N ASP A 61 20.40 17.60 6.49
CA ASP A 61 20.89 16.85 7.66
C ASP A 61 19.95 15.70 8.06
N ASN A 62 18.63 15.93 7.96
CA ASN A 62 17.63 14.90 8.20
C ASN A 62 17.65 13.82 7.12
N ILE A 63 17.80 14.19 5.84
CA ILE A 63 17.97 13.25 4.72
C ILE A 63 19.22 12.39 4.96
N LYS A 64 20.34 12.99 5.33
CA LYS A 64 21.57 12.27 5.65
C LYS A 64 21.35 11.27 6.79
N SER A 65 20.72 11.71 7.88
CA SER A 65 20.39 10.86 9.03
C SER A 65 19.38 9.75 8.71
N PHE A 66 18.49 9.99 7.74
CA PHE A 66 17.55 8.98 7.24
C PHE A 66 18.26 7.93 6.39
N GLN A 67 19.10 8.33 5.44
CA GLN A 67 19.86 7.41 4.58
C GLN A 67 20.87 6.58 5.38
N GLN A 68 21.47 7.13 6.44
CA GLN A 68 22.34 6.37 7.35
C GLN A 68 21.60 5.22 8.05
N ARG A 69 20.33 5.42 8.40
CA ARG A 69 19.47 4.39 9.01
C ARG A 69 18.85 3.45 7.98
N ASN A 70 18.81 3.85 6.71
CA ASN A 70 18.19 3.13 5.61
C ASN A 70 19.18 3.09 4.42
N PRO A 71 20.24 2.28 4.50
CA PRO A 71 21.35 2.33 3.53
C PRO A 71 20.94 1.94 2.10
N THR A 72 19.78 1.31 1.94
CA THR A 72 19.23 0.93 0.64
C THR A 72 18.34 2.00 0.02
N ILE A 73 18.11 3.13 0.71
CA ILE A 73 17.27 4.23 0.23
C ILE A 73 18.15 5.45 -0.04
N THR A 74 18.00 6.04 -1.22
CA THR A 74 18.62 7.32 -1.59
C THR A 74 17.53 8.37 -1.81
N VAL A 75 17.76 9.61 -1.39
CA VAL A 75 16.82 10.73 -1.49
C VAL A 75 17.45 11.87 -2.29
N SER A 76 16.75 12.33 -3.32
CA SER A 76 17.09 13.51 -4.12
C SER A 76 16.19 14.66 -3.68
N LEU A 77 16.79 15.76 -3.20
CA LEU A 77 16.06 16.97 -2.79
C LEU A 77 15.95 17.95 -3.97
N GLN A 78 14.74 18.43 -4.23
CA GLN A 78 14.45 19.56 -5.12
C GLN A 78 13.84 20.67 -4.28
N ASP A 79 14.36 21.90 -4.39
CA ASP A 79 13.77 23.06 -3.73
C ASP A 79 13.25 24.07 -4.75
N THR A 80 12.20 24.79 -4.35
CA THR A 80 11.67 25.91 -5.12
C THR A 80 11.18 27.01 -4.18
N SER A 81 11.10 28.25 -4.66
CA SER A 81 10.62 29.34 -3.82
C SER A 81 9.17 29.11 -3.39
N TRP A 82 8.81 29.60 -2.19
CA TRP A 82 7.43 29.55 -1.70
C TRP A 82 6.42 30.09 -2.73
N PHE A 83 6.76 31.19 -3.40
CA PHE A 83 5.91 31.83 -4.40
C PHE A 83 5.60 30.94 -5.61
N ASN A 84 6.49 30.00 -5.94
CA ASN A 84 6.34 29.12 -7.10
C ASN A 84 5.91 27.69 -6.71
N TYR A 85 5.99 27.32 -5.43
CA TYR A 85 5.83 25.93 -4.99
C TYR A 85 4.48 25.33 -5.39
N HIS A 86 3.38 26.05 -5.16
CA HIS A 86 2.04 25.54 -5.48
C HIS A 86 1.84 25.30 -6.97
N ASP A 87 2.23 26.25 -7.82
CA ASP A 87 2.09 26.14 -9.28
C ASP A 87 3.02 25.05 -9.85
N ALA A 88 4.24 24.95 -9.32
CA ALA A 88 5.20 23.91 -9.71
C ALA A 88 4.68 22.51 -9.33
N MET A 89 4.13 22.34 -8.11
CA MET A 89 3.53 21.09 -7.67
C MET A 89 2.31 20.72 -8.51
N ALA A 90 1.40 21.66 -8.76
CA ALA A 90 0.23 21.42 -9.61
C ALA A 90 0.62 20.96 -11.02
N THR A 91 1.63 21.61 -11.61
CA THR A 91 2.19 21.24 -12.91
C THR A 91 2.76 19.82 -12.90
N LYS A 92 3.58 19.48 -11.89
CA LYS A 92 4.19 18.16 -11.74
C LYS A 92 3.16 17.05 -11.59
N PHE A 93 2.10 17.27 -10.80
CA PHE A 93 0.99 16.32 -10.72
C PHE A 93 0.27 16.16 -12.06
N ALA A 94 -0.04 17.26 -12.73
CA ALA A 94 -0.73 17.22 -14.02
C ALA A 94 0.11 16.55 -15.12
N SER A 95 1.43 16.68 -15.08
CA SER A 95 2.35 16.10 -16.06
C SER A 95 2.76 14.65 -15.75
N GLY A 96 2.34 14.10 -14.61
CA GLY A 96 2.76 12.77 -14.15
C GLY A 96 4.21 12.69 -13.65
N ASP A 97 4.81 13.83 -13.28
CA ASP A 97 6.16 13.97 -12.72
C ASP A 97 6.10 14.40 -11.23
N ALA A 98 5.12 13.89 -10.51
CA ALA A 98 4.96 14.19 -9.09
C ALA A 98 6.15 13.64 -8.29
N PRO A 99 6.69 14.40 -7.32
CA PRO A 99 7.66 13.85 -6.39
C PRO A 99 7.00 12.80 -5.49
N ASP A 100 7.79 11.90 -4.92
CA ASP A 100 7.31 10.88 -3.99
C ASP A 100 6.86 11.50 -2.66
N VAL A 101 7.50 12.62 -2.27
CA VAL A 101 7.22 13.40 -1.06
C VAL A 101 7.27 14.88 -1.40
N ALA A 102 6.35 15.67 -0.86
CA ALA A 102 6.25 17.11 -1.09
C ALA A 102 5.91 17.87 0.20
#